data_AF-A0A3D0N0B5-F1
#
_entry.id   AF-A0A3D0N0B5-F1
#
_cell.length_a   1.000
_cell.length_b   1.000
_cell.length_c   1.000
_cell.angle_alpha   90.00
_cell.angle_beta   90.00
_cell.angle_gamma   90.00
#
_symmetry.space_group_name_H-M   'P 1'
#
loop_
_entity.id
_entity.type
_entity.pdbx_description
1 polymer ?
#
loop_
_entity_poly.entity_id
_entity_poly.type
_entity_poly.pdbx_seq_one_letter_code
_entity_poly.pdbx_strand_id
1 'polypeptide(L)'
;MSESSDSGIRKNLYEKLKDKGNEFLYNELKEIDKIAASKLIPQNIRRIIRALEIYYVTGKKFSDLQNEKSDVNFIPVQYGLLADRKFLYENINRRVDEMIKEGLIEEIKELKEKGFDKMNLNSLDT
;
A
#
# COMPACT_ATOMS: atom_id res chain seq x y z
N MET A 1 9.88 13.51 15.10
CA MET A 1 10.68 12.52 15.86
C MET A 1 9.84 11.25 16.02
N SER A 2 9.79 10.37 15.02
CA SER A 2 9.03 9.10 15.14
C SER A 2 9.37 8.06 14.05
N GLU A 3 10.53 8.13 13.41
CA GLU A 3 10.89 7.14 12.36
C GLU A 3 11.54 5.87 12.92
N SER A 4 12.01 5.86 14.18
CA SER A 4 12.73 4.70 14.73
C SER A 4 11.83 3.66 15.42
N SER A 5 10.60 4.00 15.78
CA SER A 5 9.66 3.10 16.48
C SER A 5 8.77 2.26 15.55
N ASP A 6 8.59 2.65 14.29
CA ASP A 6 7.69 1.99 13.32
C ASP A 6 8.34 0.72 12.70
N SER A 7 9.64 0.78 12.41
CA SER A 7 10.39 -0.29 11.73
C SER A 7 10.47 -1.61 12.53
N GLY A 8 10.64 -1.52 13.85
CA GLY A 8 10.76 -2.71 14.71
C GLY A 8 9.45 -3.50 14.83
N ILE A 9 8.32 -2.81 14.94
CA ILE A 9 6.98 -3.41 15.01
C ILE A 9 6.65 -4.09 13.70
N ARG A 10 6.85 -3.39 12.58
CA ARG A 10 6.61 -3.95 11.25
C ARG A 10 7.43 -5.21 11.00
N LYS A 11 8.72 -5.20 11.37
CA LYS A 11 9.58 -6.39 11.28
C LYS A 11 9.04 -7.56 12.10
N ASN A 12 8.65 -7.32 13.35
CA ASN A 12 8.07 -8.36 14.22
C ASN A 12 6.78 -8.95 13.62
N LEU A 13 5.90 -8.11 13.06
CA LEU A 13 4.68 -8.57 12.41
C LEU A 13 4.97 -9.43 11.17
N TYR A 14 5.98 -9.06 10.37
CA TYR A 14 6.43 -9.91 9.25
C TYR A 14 7.08 -11.22 9.72
N GLU A 15 7.76 -11.24 10.87
CA GLU A 15 8.27 -12.48 11.46
C GLU A 15 7.12 -13.38 11.96
N LYS A 16 6.15 -12.82 12.69
CA LYS A 16 4.91 -13.53 13.07
C LYS A 16 4.16 -14.07 11.85
N LEU A 17 4.12 -13.31 10.76
CA LEU A 17 3.48 -13.73 9.52
C LEU A 17 4.15 -14.97 8.93
N LYS A 18 5.49 -15.00 8.92
CA LYS A 18 6.25 -16.16 8.42
C LYS A 18 6.01 -17.42 9.26
N ASP A 19 5.87 -17.26 10.57
CA ASP A 19 5.68 -18.37 11.51
C ASP A 19 4.22 -18.88 11.55
N LYS A 20 3.24 -17.97 11.58
CA LYS A 20 1.83 -18.29 11.90
C LYS A 20 0.85 -18.06 10.75
N GLY A 21 1.28 -17.41 9.68
CA GLY A 21 0.48 -17.15 8.49
C GLY A 21 -0.53 -16.01 8.61
N ASN A 22 -1.22 -15.73 7.49
CA ASN A 22 -2.12 -14.59 7.33
C ASN A 22 -3.32 -14.62 8.27
N GLU A 23 -3.94 -15.80 8.45
CA GLU A 23 -5.14 -15.98 9.29
C GLU A 23 -4.87 -15.62 10.75
N PHE A 24 -3.67 -15.90 11.25
CA PHE A 24 -3.29 -15.54 12.61
C PHE A 24 -3.32 -14.02 12.81
N LEU A 25 -2.68 -13.27 11.93
CA LEU A 25 -2.66 -11.80 12.01
C LEU A 25 -4.03 -11.18 11.74
N TYR A 26 -4.83 -11.78 10.87
CA TYR A 26 -6.21 -11.35 10.68
C TYR A 26 -7.06 -11.53 11.94
N ASN A 27 -6.92 -12.65 12.64
CA ASN A 27 -7.61 -12.88 13.91
C ASN A 27 -7.11 -11.92 15.00
N GLU A 28 -5.80 -11.65 15.08
CA GLU A 28 -5.24 -10.62 15.98
C GLU A 28 -5.86 -9.24 15.70
N LEU A 29 -5.98 -8.85 14.41
CA LEU A 29 -6.66 -7.62 14.02
C LEU A 29 -8.14 -7.65 14.40
N LYS A 30 -8.83 -8.78 14.27
CA LYS A 30 -10.26 -8.92 14.60
C LYS A 30 -10.54 -8.72 16.09
N GLU A 31 -9.63 -9.14 16.97
CA GLU A 31 -9.76 -8.90 18.41
C GLU A 31 -9.58 -7.41 18.76
N ILE A 32 -8.67 -6.72 18.08
CA ILE A 32 -8.34 -5.32 18.32
C ILE A 32 -9.38 -4.37 17.70
N ASP A 33 -9.66 -4.57 16.41
CA ASP A 33 -10.45 -3.71 15.53
C ASP A 33 -11.36 -4.55 14.61
N LYS A 34 -12.52 -4.94 15.15
CA LYS A 34 -13.57 -5.66 14.42
C LYS A 34 -14.06 -4.91 13.17
N ILE A 35 -14.03 -3.58 13.18
CA ILE A 35 -14.53 -2.74 12.08
C ILE A 35 -13.55 -2.84 10.91
N ALA A 36 -12.25 -2.62 11.15
CA ALA A 36 -11.24 -2.81 10.11
C ALA A 36 -11.20 -4.26 9.60
N ALA A 37 -11.27 -5.24 10.51
CA ALA A 37 -11.29 -6.65 10.13
C ALA A 37 -12.47 -7.00 9.21
N SER A 38 -13.68 -6.47 9.48
CA SER A 38 -14.85 -6.71 8.60
C SER A 38 -14.71 -6.17 7.17
N LYS A 39 -13.84 -5.18 6.95
CA LYS A 39 -13.60 -4.57 5.62
C LYS A 39 -12.39 -5.18 4.91
N LEU A 40 -11.53 -5.88 5.62
CA LEU A 40 -10.29 -6.45 5.10
C LEU A 40 -10.44 -7.97 4.96
N ILE A 41 -9.75 -8.54 3.98
CA ILE A 41 -9.62 -9.99 3.82
C ILE A 41 -8.22 -10.44 4.23
N PRO A 42 -8.03 -11.67 4.75
CA PRO A 42 -6.74 -12.18 5.21
C PRO A 42 -5.61 -12.06 4.17
N GLN A 43 -5.93 -12.12 2.87
CA GLN A 43 -4.96 -11.98 1.77
C GLN A 43 -4.40 -10.55 1.63
N ASN A 44 -5.09 -9.54 2.17
CA ASN A 44 -4.63 -8.15 2.14
C ASN A 44 -3.64 -7.86 3.28
N ILE A 45 -2.55 -8.62 3.29
CA ILE A 45 -1.64 -8.69 4.43
C ILE A 45 -0.95 -7.36 4.74
N ARG A 46 -0.62 -6.58 3.70
CA ARG A 46 -0.02 -5.25 3.88
C ARG A 46 -0.93 -4.33 4.68
N ARG A 47 -2.24 -4.33 4.38
CA ARG A 47 -3.21 -3.53 5.13
C ARG A 47 -3.45 -4.05 6.55
N ILE A 48 -3.43 -5.37 6.75
CA ILE A 48 -3.54 -5.97 8.09
C ILE A 48 -2.33 -5.57 8.95
N ILE A 49 -1.11 -5.70 8.41
CA ILE A 49 0.11 -5.28 9.10
C ILE A 49 0.05 -3.79 9.44
N ARG A 50 -0.38 -2.94 8.50
CA ARG A 50 -0.51 -1.49 8.76
C ARG A 50 -1.54 -1.19 9.86
N ALA A 51 -2.68 -1.88 9.86
CA ALA A 51 -3.70 -1.69 10.88
C ALA A 51 -3.21 -2.09 12.28
N LEU A 52 -2.51 -3.23 12.38
CA LEU A 52 -1.89 -3.70 13.62
C LEU A 52 -0.76 -2.78 14.08
N GLU A 53 0.10 -2.34 13.17
CA GLU A 53 1.20 -1.41 13.45
C GLU A 53 0.68 -0.09 14.03
N ILE A 54 -0.34 0.52 13.40
CA ILE A 54 -0.97 1.74 13.91
C ILE A 54 -1.44 1.53 15.35
N TYR A 55 -2.08 0.40 15.64
CA TYR A 55 -2.52 0.09 16.99
C TYR A 55 -1.36 -0.08 17.97
N TYR A 56 -0.31 -0.82 17.62
CA TYR A 56 0.83 -1.01 18.52
C TYR A 56 1.65 0.26 18.74
N VAL A 57 1.73 1.16 17.75
CA VAL A 57 2.47 2.43 17.87
C VAL A 57 1.66 3.47 18.65
N THR A 58 0.36 3.58 18.37
CA THR A 58 -0.46 4.72 18.82
C THR A 58 -1.51 4.37 19.87
N GLY A 59 -1.83 3.09 20.04
CA GLY A 59 -2.98 2.61 20.82
C GLY A 59 -4.34 2.87 20.18
N LYS A 60 -4.41 3.63 19.07
CA LYS A 60 -5.65 3.91 18.34
C LYS A 60 -5.94 2.81 17.32
N LYS A 61 -7.22 2.56 17.05
CA LYS A 61 -7.63 1.57 16.05
C LYS A 61 -7.50 2.16 14.65
N PHE A 62 -7.24 1.30 13.66
CA PHE A 62 -7.18 1.70 12.26
C PHE A 62 -8.51 2.29 11.77
N SER A 63 -9.63 1.74 12.26
CA SER A 63 -10.98 2.24 12.01
C SER A 63 -11.19 3.67 12.45
N ASP A 64 -10.51 4.12 13.52
CA ASP A 64 -10.73 5.43 14.12
C ASP A 64 -10.13 6.53 13.26
N LEU A 65 -8.95 6.28 12.69
CA LEU A 65 -8.27 7.20 11.78
C LEU A 65 -9.03 7.42 10.47
N GLN A 66 -9.81 6.43 10.04
CA GLN A 66 -10.58 6.52 8.80
C GLN A 66 -11.77 7.52 8.90
N ASN A 67 -12.15 7.88 10.13
CA ASN A 67 -13.21 8.84 10.40
C ASN A 67 -12.69 10.26 10.70
N GLU A 68 -11.37 10.44 10.84
CA GLU A 68 -10.76 11.75 10.96
C GLU A 68 -10.81 12.44 9.58
N LYS A 69 -11.90 13.18 9.34
CA LYS A 69 -11.98 14.06 8.17
C LYS A 69 -11.00 15.20 8.38
N SER A 70 -10.06 15.35 7.45
CA SER A 70 -9.28 16.57 7.37
C SER A 70 -10.21 17.71 6.97
N ASP A 71 -10.30 18.76 7.78
CA ASP A 71 -11.01 19.97 7.40
C ASP A 71 -10.24 20.64 6.27
N VAL A 72 -10.78 20.49 5.07
CA VAL A 72 -10.25 21.13 3.86
C VAL A 72 -10.94 22.48 3.71
N ASN A 73 -10.17 23.58 3.72
CA ASN A 73 -10.69 24.95 3.62
C ASN A 73 -11.18 25.34 2.21
N PHE A 74 -11.55 24.37 1.38
CA PHE A 74 -12.08 24.60 0.05
C PHE A 74 -13.09 23.51 -0.34
N ILE A 75 -13.93 23.82 -1.33
CA ILE A 75 -14.88 22.85 -1.89
C ILE A 75 -14.17 22.13 -3.05
N PRO A 76 -13.80 20.84 -2.91
CA PRO A 76 -13.19 20.10 -4.00
C PRO A 76 -14.21 19.87 -5.12
N VAL A 77 -13.86 20.25 -6.35
CA VAL A 77 -14.61 19.89 -7.56
C VAL A 77 -13.82 18.81 -8.29
N GLN A 78 -14.41 17.62 -8.43
CA GLN A 78 -13.77 16.45 -9.04
C GLN A 78 -14.40 16.14 -10.40
N TYR A 79 -13.55 15.94 -11.41
CA TYR A 79 -13.96 15.49 -12.73
C TYR A 79 -13.37 14.10 -12.99
N GLY A 80 -14.23 13.14 -13.35
CA GLY A 80 -13.81 11.80 -13.75
C GLY A 80 -13.91 11.65 -15.26
N LEU A 81 -12.83 11.24 -15.91
CA LEU A 81 -12.85 10.88 -17.33
C LEU A 81 -13.19 9.39 -17.47
N LEU A 82 -14.28 9.10 -18.18
CA LEU A 82 -14.72 7.74 -18.46
C LEU A 82 -14.45 7.43 -19.94
N ALA A 83 -13.90 6.25 -20.19
CA ALA A 83 -13.65 5.74 -21.52
C ALA A 83 -14.11 4.28 -21.61
N ASP A 84 -14.47 3.86 -22.82
CA ASP A 84 -14.74 2.44 -23.08
C ASP A 84 -13.49 1.59 -22.76
N ARG A 85 -13.71 0.39 -22.21
CA ARG A 85 -12.61 -0.50 -21.80
C ARG A 85 -11.73 -0.93 -22.96
N LYS A 86 -12.31 -1.20 -24.13
CA LYS A 86 -11.55 -1.62 -25.31
C LYS A 86 -10.64 -0.48 -25.77
N PHE A 87 -11.20 0.73 -25.87
CA PHE A 87 -10.42 1.93 -26.19
C PHE A 87 -9.29 2.17 -25.17
N LEU A 88 -9.56 2.02 -23.88
CA LEU A 88 -8.53 2.18 -22.85
C LEU A 88 -7.37 1.17 -23.04
N TYR A 89 -7.68 -0.11 -23.25
CA TYR A 89 -6.65 -1.13 -23.45
C TYR A 89 -5.82 -0.91 -24.71
N GLU A 90 -6.46 -0.53 -25.83
CA GLU A 90 -5.77 -0.21 -27.07
C GLU A 90 -4.75 0.93 -26.88
N ASN A 91 -5.13 1.99 -26.16
CA ASN A 91 -4.22 3.10 -25.88
C ASN A 91 -3.10 2.73 -24.89
N ILE A 92 -3.41 1.93 -23.85
CA ILE A 92 -2.39 1.46 -22.91
C ILE A 92 -1.34 0.63 -23.65
N ASN A 93 -1.77 -0.33 -24.48
CA ASN A 93 -0.85 -1.19 -25.23
C ASN A 93 0.02 -0.37 -26.19
N ARG A 94 -0.60 0.53 -26.97
CA ARG A 94 0.13 1.41 -27.89
C ARG A 94 1.19 2.24 -27.16
N ARG A 95 0.82 2.82 -26.01
CA ARG A 95 1.75 3.62 -25.20
C ARG A 95 2.91 2.79 -24.65
N VAL A 96 2.68 1.54 -24.24
CA VAL A 96 3.76 0.64 -23.81
C VAL A 96 4.74 0.37 -24.96
N ASP A 97 4.23 0.11 -26.16
CA ASP A 97 5.08 -0.10 -27.35
C ASP A 97 5.89 1.16 -27.69
N GLU A 98 5.30 2.35 -27.56
CA GLU A 98 5.97 3.64 -27.72
C GLU A 98 7.07 3.83 -26.66
N MET A 99 6.77 3.60 -25.39
CA MET A 99 7.76 3.72 -24.29
C MET A 99 8.94 2.77 -24.49
N ILE A 100 8.72 1.54 -24.97
CA ILE A 100 9.80 0.60 -25.27
C ILE A 100 10.68 1.16 -26.41
N LYS A 101 10.08 1.71 -27.47
CA LYS A 101 10.82 2.34 -28.59
C LYS A 101 11.60 3.58 -28.14
N GLU A 102 11.08 4.32 -27.16
CA GLU A 102 11.72 5.50 -26.58
C GLU A 102 12.82 5.18 -25.57
N GLY A 103 13.09 3.90 -25.30
CA GLY A 103 14.22 3.47 -24.46
C GLY A 103 13.88 3.18 -23.00
N LEU A 104 12.63 2.84 -22.69
CA LEU A 104 12.21 2.43 -21.33
C LEU A 104 13.10 1.31 -20.76
N ILE A 105 13.58 0.39 -21.60
CA ILE A 105 14.42 -0.73 -21.14
C ILE A 105 15.78 -0.21 -20.66
N GLU A 106 16.36 0.73 -21.38
CA GLU A 106 17.64 1.36 -21.06
C GLU A 106 17.54 2.16 -19.77
N GLU A 107 16.47 2.94 -19.61
CA GLU A 107 16.19 3.68 -18.37
C GLU A 107 16.17 2.75 -17.14
N ILE A 108 15.45 1.62 -17.23
CA ILE A 108 15.35 0.66 -16.11
C ILE A 108 16.71 -0.02 -15.82
N LYS A 109 17.53 -0.29 -16.85
CA LYS A 109 18.89 -0.82 -16.65
C LYS A 109 19.77 0.16 -15.88
N GLU A 110 19.76 1.44 -16.28
CA GLU A 110 20.55 2.48 -15.59
C GLU A 110 20.13 2.66 -14.13
N LEU A 111 18.82 2.64 -13.85
CA LEU A 111 18.33 2.72 -12.47
C LEU A 111 18.83 1.52 -11.65
N LYS A 112 18.77 0.32 -12.22
CA LYS A 112 19.27 -0.88 -11.54
C LYS A 112 20.78 -0.80 -11.26
N GLU A 113 21.57 -0.29 -12.19
CA GLU A 113 23.02 -0.08 -12.01
C GLU A 113 23.32 0.94 -10.90
N LYS A 114 22.46 1.96 -10.75
CA LYS A 114 22.53 2.93 -9.64
C LYS A 114 22.09 2.36 -8.29
N GLY A 115 21.76 1.07 -8.21
CA GLY A 115 21.36 0.39 -6.97
C GLY A 115 19.86 0.47 -6.65
N PHE A 116 19.07 1.02 -7.57
CA PHE A 116 17.62 1.09 -7.45
C PHE A 116 16.98 -0.20 -7.95
N ASP A 117 17.02 -1.25 -7.11
CA ASP A 117 16.40 -2.53 -7.41
C ASP A 117 15.01 -2.69 -6.76
N LYS A 118 14.32 -3.80 -7.08
CA LYS A 118 12.99 -4.14 -6.55
C LYS A 118 12.97 -4.27 -5.02
N MET A 119 14.12 -4.51 -4.37
CA MET A 119 14.21 -4.60 -2.91
C MET A 119 14.33 -3.21 -2.26
N ASN A 120 14.90 -2.22 -2.97
CA ASN A 120 15.18 -0.89 -2.46
C ASN A 120 14.25 0.20 -2.99
N LEU A 121 13.49 -0.06 -4.06
CA LEU A 121 12.42 0.80 -4.58
C LEU A 121 11.07 0.10 -4.50
N ASN A 122 10.24 0.53 -3.56
CA ASN A 122 8.84 0.16 -3.55
C ASN A 122 7.99 1.43 -3.39
N SER A 123 7.46 1.93 -4.50
CA SER A 123 6.59 3.12 -4.53
C SER A 123 5.29 2.93 -3.75
N LEU A 124 4.97 1.70 -3.36
CA LEU A 124 3.78 1.30 -2.63
C LEU A 124 4.05 0.91 -1.16
N ASP A 125 5.26 1.14 -0.64
CA ASP A 125 5.59 1.00 0.80
C ASP A 125 5.43 2.35 1.54
N THR A 126 4.30 3.02 1.35
CA THR A 126 3.87 4.20 2.12
C THR A 126 2.93 3.84 3.27
#